data_AF-A0A7W8T8H8-F1
#
_entry.id   AF-A0A7W8T8H8-F1
#
_cell.length_a   1.000
_cell.length_b   1.000
_cell.length_c   1.000
_cell.angle_alpha   90.00
_cell.angle_beta   90.00
_cell.angle_gamma   90.00
#
_symmetry.space_group_name_H-M   'P 1'
#
loop_
_entity.id
_entity.type
_entity.pdbx_description
1 polymer ?
#
loop_
_entity_poly.entity_id
_entity_poly.type
_entity_poly.pdbx_seq_one_letter_code
_entity_poly.pdbx_strand_id
1 'polypeptide(L)'
;MKNSANPLNSAEADFRRAFDRLKQGTSETLPEGTPVTQNNVAREAGRDPSALRKARYAALISEIQRWIRDHPQHKPQSQRQTTLVKRKENRELNLRIKEIEAQRDHAVSLLVEADTKILELTMENADLQAKLAGLEGPSANSKVSQFPRRR
;
A
#
# COMPACT_ATOMS: atom_id res chain seq x y z
N MET A 1 -22.77 52.94 35.92
CA MET A 1 -22.82 51.63 36.60
C MET A 1 -23.38 50.59 35.64
N LYS A 2 -22.85 49.35 35.72
CA LYS A 2 -23.16 48.12 34.94
C LYS A 2 -22.26 47.87 33.71
N ASN A 3 -21.03 47.42 33.96
CA ASN A 3 -20.29 46.60 32.99
C ASN A 3 -20.65 45.14 33.26
N SER A 4 -21.25 44.50 32.27
CA SER A 4 -21.66 43.09 32.26
C SER A 4 -20.43 42.18 32.32
N ALA A 5 -20.23 41.54 33.47
CA ALA A 5 -19.29 40.45 33.63
C ALA A 5 -19.69 39.29 32.68
N ASN A 6 -18.87 39.07 31.66
CA ASN A 6 -19.04 37.98 30.70
C ASN A 6 -18.54 36.67 31.35
N PRO A 7 -19.41 35.67 31.62
CA PRO A 7 -19.01 34.40 32.25
C PRO A 7 -18.14 33.50 31.34
N LEU A 8 -17.76 33.97 30.15
CA LEU A 8 -16.94 33.25 29.18
C LEU A 8 -15.46 33.15 29.57
N ASN A 9 -14.93 34.10 30.36
CA ASN A 9 -13.49 34.15 30.63
C ASN A 9 -13.00 33.06 31.59
N SER A 10 -13.85 32.58 32.51
CA SER A 10 -13.44 31.53 33.46
C SER A 10 -13.45 30.14 32.80
N ALA A 11 -14.54 29.78 32.11
CA ALA A 11 -14.68 28.44 31.54
C ALA A 11 -13.71 28.20 30.37
N GLU A 12 -13.47 29.20 29.52
CA GLU A 12 -12.45 29.07 28.46
C GLU A 12 -11.04 28.92 29.04
N ALA A 13 -10.71 29.68 30.09
CA ALA A 13 -9.42 29.57 30.77
C ALA A 13 -9.21 28.17 31.37
N ASP A 14 -10.26 27.58 31.95
CA ASP A 14 -10.20 26.21 32.47
C ASP A 14 -9.93 25.18 31.36
N PHE A 15 -10.62 25.31 30.21
CA PHE A 15 -10.35 24.45 29.05
C PHE A 15 -8.95 24.64 28.46
N ARG A 16 -8.42 25.87 28.45
CA ARG A 16 -7.05 26.15 27.99
C ARG A 16 -6.00 25.55 28.91
N ARG A 17 -6.17 25.67 30.23
CA ARG A 17 -5.29 25.02 31.21
C ARG A 17 -5.32 23.50 31.08
N ALA A 18 -6.51 22.93 30.96
CA ALA A 18 -6.70 21.50 30.72
C ALA A 18 -6.02 21.04 29.42
N PHE A 19 -6.12 21.85 28.36
CA PHE A 19 -5.43 21.58 27.10
C PHE A 19 -3.91 21.58 27.28
N ASP A 20 -3.34 22.56 27.97
CA ASP A 20 -1.90 22.63 28.20
C ASP A 20 -1.37 21.50 29.09
N ARG A 21 -2.12 21.09 30.12
CA ARG A 21 -1.79 19.90 30.91
C ARG A 21 -1.73 18.63 30.07
N LEU A 22 -2.71 18.43 29.19
CA LEU A 22 -2.71 17.27 28.28
C LEU A 22 -1.56 17.31 27.27
N LYS A 23 -1.11 18.49 26.84
CA LYS A 23 0.10 18.61 25.99
C LYS A 23 1.37 18.19 26.75
N GLN A 24 1.46 18.53 28.04
CA GLN A 24 2.61 18.27 28.89
C GLN A 24 2.59 16.87 29.52
N GLY A 25 1.50 16.12 29.36
CA GLY A 25 1.31 14.81 29.98
C GLY A 25 0.95 14.86 31.46
N THR A 26 0.87 16.06 32.06
CA THR A 26 0.60 16.30 33.49
C THR A 26 -0.90 16.39 33.76
N SER A 27 -1.67 15.38 33.34
CA SER A 27 -3.11 15.30 33.56
C SER A 27 -3.43 15.22 35.07
N GLU A 28 -4.40 15.99 35.53
CA GLU A 28 -4.87 15.98 36.92
C GLU A 28 -6.09 15.07 37.13
N THR A 29 -7.00 15.02 36.15
CA THR A 29 -8.27 14.28 36.30
C THR A 29 -8.30 12.99 35.47
N LEU A 30 -7.63 12.98 34.32
CA LEU A 30 -7.47 11.81 33.48
C LEU A 30 -6.15 11.10 33.81
N PRO A 31 -5.99 9.81 33.47
CA PRO A 31 -4.71 9.12 33.62
C PRO A 31 -3.58 9.87 32.92
N GLU A 32 -2.39 9.81 33.52
CA GLU A 32 -1.17 10.35 32.93
C GLU A 32 -0.95 9.75 31.53
N GLY A 33 -0.51 10.58 30.57
CA GLY A 33 -0.33 10.15 29.18
C GLY A 33 -1.61 9.99 28.36
N THR A 34 -2.77 10.45 28.86
CA THR A 34 -4.02 10.50 28.07
C THR A 34 -3.82 11.37 26.82
N PRO A 35 -4.19 10.90 25.61
CA PRO A 35 -3.99 11.67 24.40
C PRO A 35 -4.87 12.92 24.36
N VAL A 36 -4.33 14.00 23.80
CA VAL A 36 -5.12 15.23 23.59
C VAL A 36 -6.24 14.95 22.57
N THR A 37 -7.48 15.08 23.02
CA THR A 37 -8.67 15.16 22.17
C THR A 37 -9.61 16.21 22.74
N GLN A 38 -10.52 16.77 21.93
CA GLN A 38 -11.51 17.73 22.42
C GLN A 38 -12.32 17.20 23.61
N ASN A 39 -12.70 15.92 23.57
CA ASN A 39 -13.43 15.27 24.66
C ASN A 39 -12.58 15.13 25.92
N ASN A 40 -11.30 14.81 25.77
CA ASN A 40 -10.37 14.69 26.89
C ASN A 40 -10.06 16.05 27.49
N VAL A 41 -9.92 17.11 26.68
CA VAL A 41 -9.76 18.49 27.18
C VAL A 41 -10.98 18.90 28.02
N ALA A 42 -12.19 18.56 27.60
CA ALA A 42 -13.39 18.85 28.37
C ALA A 42 -13.44 18.08 29.70
N ARG A 43 -13.13 16.78 29.67
CA ARG A 43 -13.06 15.94 30.88
C ARG A 43 -11.95 16.39 31.82
N GLU A 44 -10.82 16.81 31.27
CA GLU A 44 -9.68 17.32 32.01
C GLU A 44 -9.96 18.67 32.71
N ALA A 45 -10.90 19.45 32.19
CA ALA A 45 -11.44 20.62 32.85
C ALA A 45 -12.59 20.29 33.84
N GLY A 46 -12.85 19.01 34.11
CA GLY A 46 -13.94 18.56 34.99
C GLY A 46 -15.34 18.76 34.40
N ARG A 47 -15.47 18.85 33.07
CA ARG A 47 -16.74 19.09 32.36
C ARG A 47 -17.11 17.93 31.43
N ASP A 48 -18.41 17.82 31.15
CA ASP A 48 -18.90 16.88 30.15
C ASP A 48 -18.35 17.22 28.75
N PRO A 49 -18.05 16.23 27.87
CA PRO A 49 -17.58 16.48 26.51
C PRO A 49 -18.46 17.42 25.70
N SER A 50 -19.77 17.42 25.95
CA SER A 50 -20.70 18.33 25.28
C SER A 50 -20.59 19.79 25.76
N ALA A 51 -19.81 20.11 26.80
CA ALA A 51 -19.60 21.48 27.25
C ALA A 51 -18.67 22.28 26.32
N LEU A 52 -17.70 21.61 25.68
CA LEU A 52 -16.76 22.22 24.75
C LEU A 52 -17.34 22.21 23.32
N ARG A 53 -18.35 23.03 23.04
CA ARG A 53 -19.01 23.09 21.71
C ARG A 53 -18.42 24.16 20.80
N LYS A 54 -18.41 23.87 19.49
CA LYS A 54 -17.93 24.76 18.42
C LYS A 54 -18.60 26.14 18.42
N ALA A 55 -19.89 26.20 18.76
CA ALA A 55 -20.65 27.45 18.80
C ALA A 55 -20.10 28.47 19.82
N ARG A 56 -19.46 28.01 20.91
CA ARG A 56 -18.96 28.86 21.99
C ARG A 56 -17.43 29.02 21.97
N TYR A 57 -16.71 27.97 21.58
CA TYR A 57 -15.26 27.91 21.69
C TYR A 57 -14.60 27.55 20.35
N ALA A 58 -15.01 28.21 19.27
CA ALA A 58 -14.53 27.91 17.92
C ALA A 58 -13.00 28.02 17.81
N ALA A 59 -12.40 29.08 18.35
CA ALA A 59 -10.95 29.31 18.29
C ALA A 59 -10.16 28.22 19.01
N LEU A 60 -10.55 27.87 20.24
CA LEU A 60 -9.91 26.82 21.04
C LEU A 60 -10.04 25.44 20.36
N ILE A 61 -11.21 25.11 19.80
CA ILE A 61 -11.39 23.84 19.09
C ILE A 61 -10.51 23.77 17.85
N SER A 62 -10.38 24.86 17.09
CA SER A 62 -9.45 24.93 15.96
C SER A 62 -7.99 24.74 16.40
N GLU A 63 -7.60 25.30 17.53
CA GLU A 63 -6.26 25.12 18.12
C GLU A 63 -6.02 23.66 18.51
N ILE A 64 -6.97 23.02 19.22
CA ILE A 64 -6.90 21.60 19.59
C ILE A 64 -6.79 20.72 18.34
N GLN A 65 -7.60 20.98 17.32
CA GLN A 65 -7.55 20.22 16.06
C GLN A 65 -6.24 20.40 15.32
N ARG A 66 -5.67 21.61 15.32
CA ARG A 66 -4.35 21.87 14.75
C ARG A 66 -3.29 21.07 15.49
N TRP A 67 -3.30 21.13 16.83
CA TRP A 67 -2.36 20.38 17.64
C TRP A 67 -2.44 18.87 17.40
N ILE A 68 -3.65 18.29 17.28
CA ILE A 68 -3.84 16.86 16.99
C ILE A 68 -3.27 16.46 15.62
N ARG A 69 -3.35 17.34 14.62
CA ARG A 69 -2.75 17.07 13.29
C ARG A 69 -1.23 17.14 13.35
N ASP A 70 -0.70 18.15 14.05
CA ASP A 70 0.73 18.39 14.16
C ASP A 70 1.42 17.36 15.09
N HIS A 71 0.67 16.76 16.01
CA HIS A 71 1.13 15.75 16.97
C HIS A 71 0.24 14.51 16.86
N PRO A 72 0.43 13.67 15.82
CA PRO A 72 -0.27 12.41 15.70
C PRO A 72 0.13 11.50 16.85
N GLN A 73 -0.63 11.57 17.94
CA GLN A 73 -0.53 10.60 19.02
C GLN A 73 -0.77 9.21 18.42
N HIS A 74 0.12 8.26 18.68
CA HIS A 74 -0.04 6.85 18.31
C HIS A 74 -1.33 6.33 18.96
N LYS A 75 -2.48 6.52 18.29
CA LYS A 75 -3.68 5.79 18.63
C LYS A 75 -3.39 4.34 18.27
N PRO A 76 -3.40 3.40 19.22
CA PRO A 76 -3.45 2.00 18.84
C PRO A 76 -4.70 1.86 17.97
N GLN A 77 -4.52 1.55 16.68
CA GLN A 77 -5.64 1.27 15.79
C GLN A 77 -6.52 0.24 16.48
N SER A 78 -7.84 0.48 16.49
CA SER A 78 -8.80 -0.49 17.03
C SER A 78 -8.50 -1.87 16.44
N GLN A 79 -8.48 -2.92 17.26
CA GLN A 79 -8.23 -4.31 16.81
C GLN A 79 -9.16 -4.70 15.63
N ARG A 80 -10.36 -4.11 15.57
CA ARG A 80 -11.29 -4.28 14.45
C ARG A 80 -10.80 -3.61 13.17
N GLN A 81 -10.17 -2.44 13.26
CA GLN A 81 -9.65 -1.73 12.11
C GLN A 81 -8.42 -2.44 11.54
N THR A 82 -7.52 -2.96 12.40
CA THR A 82 -6.35 -3.72 11.97
C THR A 82 -6.73 -5.04 11.30
N THR A 83 -7.72 -5.77 11.85
CA THR A 83 -8.22 -7.00 11.23
C THR A 83 -8.89 -6.76 9.89
N LEU A 84 -9.63 -5.66 9.70
CA LEU A 84 -10.21 -5.30 8.41
C LEU A 84 -9.14 -4.97 7.36
N VAL A 85 -8.12 -4.22 7.73
CA VAL A 85 -6.98 -3.89 6.84
C VAL A 85 -6.27 -5.17 6.41
N LYS A 86 -5.90 -6.04 7.37
CA LYS A 86 -5.25 -7.33 7.08
C LYS A 86 -6.11 -8.24 6.20
N ARG A 87 -7.44 -8.26 6.36
CA ARG A 87 -8.34 -9.04 5.50
C ARG A 87 -8.35 -8.51 4.08
N LYS A 88 -8.34 -7.18 3.90
CA LYS A 88 -8.28 -6.55 2.59
C LYS A 88 -6.96 -6.88 1.89
N GLU A 89 -5.84 -6.71 2.59
CA GLU A 89 -4.49 -7.04 2.09
C GLU A 89 -4.39 -8.52 1.69
N ASN A 90 -4.82 -9.44 2.56
CA ASN A 90 -4.81 -10.87 2.22
C ASN A 90 -5.68 -11.20 1.00
N ARG A 91 -6.83 -10.53 0.84
CA ARG A 91 -7.69 -10.72 -0.33
C ARG A 91 -6.97 -10.27 -1.60
N GLU A 92 -6.31 -9.12 -1.57
CA GLU A 92 -5.55 -8.58 -2.69
C GLU A 92 -4.36 -9.48 -3.06
N LEU A 93 -3.60 -9.95 -2.06
CA LEU A 93 -2.50 -10.90 -2.26
C LEU A 93 -2.99 -12.21 -2.89
N ASN A 94 -4.10 -12.76 -2.41
CA ASN A 94 -4.67 -13.99 -2.96
C ASN A 94 -5.16 -13.83 -4.41
N LEU A 95 -5.71 -12.66 -4.76
CA LEU A 95 -6.08 -12.35 -6.13
C LEU A 95 -4.84 -12.28 -7.03
N ARG A 96 -3.77 -11.65 -6.54
CA ARG A 96 -2.52 -11.56 -7.29
C ARG A 96 -1.85 -12.91 -7.50
N ILE A 97 -1.87 -13.79 -6.50
CA ILE A 97 -1.37 -15.16 -6.62
C ILE A 97 -2.13 -15.91 -7.71
N LYS A 98 -3.48 -15.87 -7.69
CA LYS A 98 -4.31 -16.53 -8.71
C LYS A 98 -4.06 -16.01 -10.12
N GLU A 99 -3.83 -14.70 -10.26
CA GLU A 99 -3.50 -14.11 -11.54
C GLU A 99 -2.14 -14.61 -12.06
N ILE A 100 -1.13 -14.66 -11.19
CA ILE A 100 0.20 -15.20 -11.53
C ILE A 100 0.13 -16.69 -11.88
N GLU A 101 -0.67 -17.47 -11.14
CA GLU A 101 -0.90 -18.88 -11.46
C GLU A 101 -1.52 -19.05 -12.85
N ALA A 102 -2.55 -18.27 -13.18
CA ALA A 102 -3.17 -18.31 -14.51
C ALA A 102 -2.20 -17.90 -15.63
N GLN A 103 -1.38 -16.86 -15.40
CA GLN A 103 -0.35 -16.44 -16.35
C GLN A 103 0.71 -17.52 -16.57
N ARG A 104 1.17 -18.16 -15.49
CA ARG A 104 2.11 -19.29 -15.55
C ARG A 104 1.53 -20.44 -16.35
N ASP A 105 0.31 -20.86 -16.04
CA ASP A 105 -0.32 -22.01 -16.68
C ASP A 105 -0.52 -21.77 -18.19
N HIS A 106 -0.89 -20.53 -18.56
CA HIS A 106 -0.96 -20.14 -19.96
C HIS A 106 0.41 -20.17 -20.65
N ALA A 107 1.45 -19.62 -20.02
CA ALA A 107 2.79 -19.63 -20.58
C ALA A 107 3.35 -21.05 -20.76
N VAL A 108 3.09 -21.94 -19.80
CA VAL A 108 3.47 -23.36 -19.89
C VAL A 108 2.72 -24.06 -21.02
N SER A 109 1.44 -23.78 -21.22
CA SER A 109 0.68 -24.32 -22.36
C SER A 109 1.29 -23.90 -23.69
N LEU A 110 1.66 -22.62 -23.85
CA LEU A 110 2.31 -22.10 -25.05
C LEU A 110 3.69 -22.73 -25.29
N LEU A 111 4.45 -22.96 -24.22
CA LEU A 111 5.76 -23.62 -24.30
C LEU A 111 5.62 -25.05 -24.85
N VAL A 112 4.67 -25.83 -24.31
CA VAL A 112 4.41 -27.21 -24.76
C VAL A 112 3.96 -27.23 -26.23
N GLU A 113 3.14 -26.27 -26.64
CA GLU A 113 2.72 -26.13 -28.04
C GLU A 113 3.92 -25.82 -28.95
N ALA A 114 4.80 -24.91 -28.53
CA ALA A 114 6.02 -24.57 -29.26
C ALA A 114 6.96 -25.76 -29.40
N ASP A 115 7.20 -26.51 -28.32
CA ASP A 115 8.03 -27.72 -28.33
C ASP A 115 7.47 -28.78 -29.29
N THR A 116 6.15 -28.98 -29.28
CA THR A 116 5.47 -29.87 -30.22
C THR A 116 5.70 -29.43 -31.66
N LYS A 117 5.56 -28.13 -31.96
CA LYS A 117 5.78 -27.58 -33.29
C LYS A 117 7.23 -27.69 -33.75
N ILE A 118 8.19 -27.50 -32.83
CA ILE A 118 9.63 -27.67 -33.11
C ILE A 118 9.90 -29.12 -33.52
N LEU A 119 9.35 -30.10 -32.79
CA LEU A 119 9.53 -31.51 -33.13
C LEU A 119 8.95 -31.84 -34.51
N GLU A 120 7.73 -31.42 -34.81
CA GLU A 120 7.10 -31.60 -36.11
C GLU A 120 7.96 -31.05 -37.25
N LEU A 121 8.39 -29.79 -37.14
CA LEU A 121 9.19 -29.12 -38.16
C LEU A 121 10.60 -29.70 -38.28
N THR A 122 11.15 -30.25 -37.20
CA THR A 122 12.46 -30.92 -37.22
C THR A 122 12.37 -32.25 -37.96
N MET A 123 11.30 -33.02 -37.73
CA MET A 123 11.03 -34.26 -38.45
C MET A 123 10.78 -33.99 -39.95
N GLU A 124 9.94 -33.01 -40.27
CA GLU A 124 9.67 -32.63 -41.66
C GLU A 124 10.93 -32.16 -42.39
N ASN A 125 11.78 -31.35 -41.75
CA ASN A 125 13.07 -30.95 -42.31
C ASN A 125 13.97 -32.15 -42.58
N ALA A 126 14.06 -33.11 -41.64
CA ALA A 126 14.88 -34.31 -41.83
C ALA A 126 14.38 -35.15 -43.01
N ASP A 127 13.07 -35.32 -43.15
CA ASP A 127 12.45 -36.05 -44.27
C ASP A 127 12.70 -35.35 -45.61
N LEU A 128 12.59 -34.02 -45.65
CA LEU A 128 12.86 -33.23 -46.85
C LEU A 128 14.34 -33.28 -47.24
N GLN A 129 15.26 -33.20 -46.26
CA GLN A 129 16.69 -33.35 -46.49
C GLN A 129 17.04 -34.74 -47.05
N ALA A 130 16.44 -35.80 -46.52
CA ALA A 130 16.64 -37.15 -47.02
C ALA A 130 16.14 -37.31 -48.48
N LYS A 131 14.99 -36.72 -48.81
CA LYS A 131 14.48 -36.70 -50.19
C LYS A 131 15.41 -35.94 -51.13
N LEU A 132 15.91 -34.76 -50.72
CA LEU A 132 16.87 -33.98 -51.50
C LEU A 132 18.18 -34.75 -51.70
N ALA A 133 18.75 -35.35 -50.65
CA ALA A 133 19.96 -36.17 -50.76
C ALA A 133 19.77 -37.39 -51.69
N GLY A 134 18.58 -37.99 -51.69
CA GLY A 134 18.23 -39.06 -52.62
C GLY A 134 18.09 -38.60 -54.08
N LEU A 135 17.74 -37.33 -54.30
CA LEU A 135 17.69 -36.70 -55.62
C LEU A 135 19.08 -36.23 -56.08
N GLU A 136 19.96 -35.84 -55.16
CA GLU A 136 21.36 -35.44 -55.39
C GLU A 136 22.35 -36.63 -55.45
N GLY A 137 21.95 -37.80 -55.98
CA GLY A 137 22.81 -39.00 -56.12
C GLY A 137 24.25 -38.71 -56.62
N PRO A 138 25.23 -39.59 -56.36
CA PRO A 138 26.67 -39.27 -56.25
C PRO A 138 27.37 -38.82 -57.54
N SER A 139 27.00 -37.67 -58.09
CA SER A 139 27.57 -37.10 -59.30
C SER A 139 27.30 -35.60 -59.41
N ALA A 140 28.00 -34.80 -58.62
CA ALA A 140 28.31 -33.40 -59.00
C ALA A 140 29.49 -32.78 -58.23
N ASN A 141 30.17 -33.48 -57.31
CA ASN A 141 31.41 -32.98 -56.71
C ASN A 141 32.65 -33.51 -57.46
N SER A 142 32.72 -33.20 -58.75
CA SER A 142 33.99 -33.16 -59.48
C SER A 142 34.18 -31.77 -60.05
N LYS A 143 35.26 -31.11 -59.64
CA LYS A 143 35.74 -29.78 -60.06
C LYS A 143 35.12 -28.58 -59.34
N VAL A 144 35.62 -28.30 -58.13
CA VAL A 144 35.94 -26.91 -57.77
C VAL A 144 37.44 -26.81 -57.50
N SER A 145 38.11 -26.41 -58.58
CA SER A 145 39.40 -25.72 -58.69
C SER A 145 40.28 -25.62 -57.46
N GLN A 146 41.47 -26.22 -57.59
CA GLN A 146 42.70 -25.71 -56.99
C GLN A 146 42.79 -24.19 -57.23
N PHE A 147 42.80 -23.40 -56.16
CA PHE A 147 43.35 -22.04 -56.19
C PHE A 147 44.65 -22.03 -55.37
N PRO A 148 45.73 -21.42 -55.87
CA PRO A 148 47.05 -21.53 -55.26
C PRO A 148 47.12 -20.67 -54.00
N ARG A 149 47.70 -21.21 -52.93
CA ARG A 149 48.14 -20.42 -51.78
C ARG A 149 49.22 -19.45 -52.25
N ARG A 150 48.93 -18.15 -52.23
CA ARG A 150 49.96 -17.12 -52.37
C ARG A 150 50.77 -17.03 -51.07
N ARG A 151 52.08 -16.87 -51.26
CA ARG A 151 53.12 -16.72 -50.24
C ARG A 151 52.92 -15.47 -49.39
#